data_AF-A0A9W6B9G6-F1
#
_entry.id   AF-A0A9W6B9G6-F1
#
_cell.length_a   1.000
_cell.length_b   1.000
_cell.length_c   1.000
_cell.angle_alpha   90.00
_cell.angle_beta   90.00
_cell.angle_gamma   90.00
#
_symmetry.space_group_name_H-M   'P 1'
#
loop_
_entity.id
_entity.type
_entity.pdbx_description
1 polymer ?
#
loop_
_entity_poly.entity_id
_entity_poly.type
_entity_poly.pdbx_seq_one_letter_code
_entity_poly.pdbx_strand_id
1 'polypeptide(L)'
;MIKKEFFIGFLVGVIANVMGVLLYCLVVYSMYHTGVEETLLRARAQGSLSKIIALGAVLNIAAFFGFLKVRREYRARGVIFSVIFIAIATFFEQFIF
;
A
#
# COMPACT_ATOMS: atom_id res chain seq x y z
N MET A 1 12.63 12.71 19.24
CA MET A 1 11.86 13.43 18.19
C MET A 1 11.96 12.78 16.81
N ILE A 2 13.02 12.04 16.47
CA ILE A 2 13.14 11.28 15.20
C ILE A 2 12.14 10.11 15.07
N LYS A 3 11.93 9.33 16.15
CA LYS A 3 11.00 8.18 16.16
C LYS A 3 9.58 8.56 15.73
N LYS A 4 9.10 9.73 16.16
CA LYS A 4 7.78 10.27 15.78
C LYS A 4 7.70 10.55 14.28
N GLU A 5 8.72 11.20 13.72
CA GLU A 5 8.77 11.51 12.29
C GLU A 5 8.81 10.24 11.44
N PHE A 6 9.62 9.26 11.84
CA PHE A 6 9.63 7.94 11.21
C PHE A 6 8.26 7.28 11.24
N PHE A 7 7.60 7.27 12.40
CA PHE A 7 6.29 6.65 12.56
C PHE A 7 5.19 7.35 11.74
N ILE A 8 5.23 8.68 11.64
CA ILE A 8 4.33 9.44 10.74
C ILE A 8 4.55 9.00 9.30
N GLY A 9 5.81 8.88 8.86
CA GLY A 9 6.14 8.39 7.53
C GLY A 9 5.59 6.99 7.26
N PHE A 10 5.77 6.08 8.22
CA PHE A 10 5.24 4.72 8.15
C PHE A 10 3.72 4.70 8.01
N LEU A 11 2.99 5.45 8.85
CA LEU A 11 1.53 5.55 8.76
C LEU A 11 1.06 6.12 7.42
N VAL A 12 1.71 7.18 6.94
CA VAL A 12 1.39 7.77 5.62
C VAL A 12 1.63 6.76 4.51
N GLY A 13 2.70 5.97 4.58
CA GLY A 13 2.97 4.91 3.62
C GLY A 13 1.94 3.77 3.67
N VAL A 14 1.47 3.36 4.85
CA VAL A 14 0.36 2.38 4.95
C VAL A 14 -0.92 2.94 4.35
N ILE A 15 -1.28 4.18 4.69
CA ILE A 15 -2.48 4.84 4.16
C ILE A 15 -2.38 4.99 2.63
N ALA A 16 -1.21 5.39 2.10
CA ALA A 16 -0.98 5.51 0.67
C ALA A 16 -1.21 4.17 -0.05
N ASN A 17 -0.72 3.06 0.51
CA ASN A 17 -0.96 1.74 -0.06
C ASN A 17 -2.45 1.38 -0.05
N VAL A 18 -3.14 1.57 1.08
CA VAL A 18 -4.60 1.35 1.18
C VAL A 18 -5.36 2.18 0.13
N MET A 19 -4.99 3.45 -0.03
CA MET A 19 -5.56 4.32 -1.07
C MET A 19 -5.29 3.77 -2.47
N GLY A 20 -4.12 3.19 -2.72
CA GLY A 20 -3.77 2.59 -4.01
C GLY A 20 -4.60 1.34 -4.30
N VAL A 21 -4.83 0.49 -3.30
CA VAL A 21 -5.72 -0.67 -3.39
C VAL A 21 -7.18 -0.23 -3.63
N LEU A 22 -7.64 0.81 -2.93
CA LEU A 22 -8.99 1.37 -3.16
C LEU A 22 -9.12 1.96 -4.56
N LEU A 23 -8.09 2.63 -5.06
CA LEU A 23 -8.06 3.14 -6.43
C LEU A 23 -8.13 2.01 -7.46
N TYR A 24 -7.40 0.91 -7.24
CA TYR A 24 -7.55 -0.30 -8.07
C TYR A 24 -8.99 -0.81 -8.05
N CYS A 25 -9.61 -0.93 -6.87
CA CYS A 25 -10.99 -1.40 -6.76
C CYS A 25 -11.99 -0.46 -7.44
N LEU A 26 -11.76 0.86 -7.38
CA LEU A 26 -12.59 1.86 -8.08
C LEU A 26 -12.50 1.69 -9.60
N VAL A 27 -11.30 1.45 -10.14
CA VAL A 27 -11.11 1.18 -11.57
C VAL A 27 -11.83 -0.11 -11.98
N VAL A 28 -11.72 -1.17 -11.17
CA VAL A 28 -12.43 -2.45 -11.41
C VAL A 28 -13.95 -2.25 -11.37
N TYR A 29 -14.46 -1.51 -10.38
CA TYR A 29 -15.88 -1.18 -10.29
C TYR A 29 -16.37 -0.46 -11.55
N SER A 30 -15.59 0.49 -12.10
CA SER A 30 -15.96 1.19 -13.32
C SER A 30 -16.03 0.29 -14.56
N MET A 31 -15.30 -0.84 -14.59
CA MET A 31 -15.26 -1.76 -15.72
C MET A 31 -16.24 -2.94 -15.59
N TYR A 32 -16.44 -3.43 -14.36
CA TYR A 32 -17.13 -4.69 -14.09
C TYR A 32 -18.28 -4.55 -13.08
N HIS A 33 -18.57 -3.33 -12.61
CA HIS A 33 -19.60 -3.03 -11.58
C HIS A 33 -19.50 -3.89 -10.32
N THR A 34 -18.28 -4.33 -9.99
CA THR A 34 -17.97 -5.20 -8.85
C THR A 34 -17.50 -4.34 -7.67
N GLY A 35 -18.10 -4.51 -6.50
CA GLY A 35 -17.75 -3.73 -5.29
C GLY A 35 -16.34 -4.03 -4.75
N VAL A 36 -15.87 -3.23 -3.79
CA VAL A 36 -14.54 -3.40 -3.15
C VAL A 36 -14.41 -4.78 -2.50
N GLU A 37 -15.39 -5.17 -1.68
CA GLU A 37 -15.38 -6.45 -0.98
C GLU A 37 -15.32 -7.63 -1.97
N GLU A 38 -16.20 -7.62 -2.97
CA GLU A 38 -16.26 -8.68 -3.98
C GLU A 38 -14.97 -8.75 -4.82
N THR A 39 -14.39 -7.60 -5.16
CA THR A 39 -13.10 -7.53 -5.88
C THR A 39 -11.98 -8.17 -5.07
N LEU A 40 -11.90 -7.87 -3.77
CA LEU A 40 -10.86 -8.42 -2.89
C LEU A 40 -11.08 -9.92 -2.61
N LEU A 41 -12.33 -10.36 -2.42
CA LEU A 41 -12.66 -11.79 -2.25
C LEU A 41 -12.30 -12.60 -3.50
N ARG A 42 -12.65 -12.10 -4.70
CA ARG A 42 -12.27 -12.73 -5.97
C ARG A 42 -10.77 -12.77 -6.15
N ALA A 43 -10.07 -11.66 -5.85
CA ALA A 43 -8.63 -11.61 -5.93
C ALA A 43 -7.95 -12.61 -4.99
N ARG A 44 -8.49 -12.79 -3.79
CA ARG A 44 -8.01 -13.79 -2.83
C ARG A 44 -8.23 -15.21 -3.35
N ALA A 45 -9.42 -15.52 -3.86
CA ALA A 45 -9.73 -16.82 -4.45
C ALA A 45 -8.85 -17.16 -5.67
N GLN A 46 -8.42 -16.14 -6.42
CA GLN A 46 -7.53 -16.28 -7.58
C GLN A 46 -6.03 -16.16 -7.24
N GLY A 47 -5.65 -16.10 -5.95
CA GLY A 47 -4.24 -15.97 -5.53
C GLY A 47 -3.57 -14.68 -6.01
N SER A 48 -4.34 -13.62 -6.25
CA SER A 48 -3.88 -12.34 -6.78
C SER A 48 -4.02 -11.18 -5.78
N LEU A 49 -4.48 -11.45 -4.55
CA LEU A 49 -4.61 -10.44 -3.50
C LEU A 49 -3.28 -9.75 -3.18
N SER A 50 -2.21 -10.51 -2.98
CA SER A 50 -0.86 -9.98 -2.74
C SER A 50 -0.38 -9.05 -3.86
N LYS A 51 -0.71 -9.37 -5.11
CA LYS A 51 -0.38 -8.56 -6.28
C LYS A 51 -1.09 -7.21 -6.28
N ILE A 52 -2.37 -7.18 -5.89
CA ILE A 52 -3.13 -5.93 -5.77
C ILE A 52 -2.56 -5.06 -4.65
N ILE A 53 -2.21 -5.64 -3.51
CA ILE A 53 -1.58 -4.90 -2.40
C ILE A 53 -0.19 -4.37 -2.81
N ALA A 54 0.58 -5.15 -3.58
CA ALA A 54 1.84 -4.67 -4.13
C ALA A 54 1.63 -3.51 -5.13
N LEU A 55 0.59 -3.57 -5.96
CA LEU A 55 0.21 -2.48 -6.87
C LEU A 55 -0.20 -1.23 -6.09
N GLY A 56 -0.86 -1.38 -4.94
CA GLY A 56 -1.23 -0.26 -4.07
C GLY A 56 -0.01 0.57 -3.62
N ALA A 57 1.17 -0.06 -3.48
CA ALA A 57 2.41 0.62 -3.10
C ALA A 57 2.90 1.65 -4.14
N VAL A 58 2.32 1.70 -5.35
CA VAL A 58 2.62 2.76 -6.33
C VAL A 58 2.36 4.15 -5.74
N LEU A 59 1.31 4.34 -4.92
CA LEU A 59 1.05 5.62 -4.27
C LEU A 59 2.08 5.97 -3.17
N ASN A 60 2.79 4.98 -2.62
CA ASN A 60 3.88 5.24 -1.68
C ASN A 60 5.03 6.00 -2.34
N ILE A 61 5.24 5.82 -3.65
CA ILE A 61 6.26 6.56 -4.41
C ILE A 61 5.95 8.06 -4.38
N ALA A 62 4.68 8.44 -4.59
CA ALA A 62 4.25 9.83 -4.49
C ALA A 62 4.44 10.40 -3.08
N ALA A 63 4.06 9.63 -2.04
CA ALA A 63 4.29 10.04 -0.65
C ALA A 63 5.78 10.18 -0.29
N PHE A 64 6.61 9.26 -0.77
CA PHE A 64 8.05 9.25 -0.56
C PHE A 64 8.71 10.49 -1.17
N PHE A 65 8.47 10.75 -2.46
CA PHE A 65 9.03 11.93 -3.13
C PHE A 65 8.45 13.23 -2.57
N GLY A 66 7.18 13.23 -2.15
CA GLY A 66 6.56 14.34 -1.45
C GLY A 66 7.35 14.74 -0.20
N PHE A 67 7.66 13.78 0.67
CA PHE A 67 8.49 14.04 1.87
C PHE A 67 9.93 14.40 1.55
N LEU A 68 10.52 13.80 0.50
CA LEU A 68 11.89 14.11 0.09
C LEU A 68 12.00 15.56 -0.39
N LYS A 69 11.04 16.05 -1.17
CA LYS A 69 11.00 17.43 -1.70
C LYS A 69 10.94 18.48 -0.59
N VAL A 70 10.24 18.19 0.51
CA VAL A 70 10.15 19.09 1.68
C VAL A 70 11.24 18.84 2.73
N ARG A 71 12.32 18.11 2.38
CA ARG A 71 13.45 17.77 3.27
C ARG A 71 13.04 17.04 4.55
N ARG A 72 11.99 16.21 4.51
CA ARG A 72 11.51 15.38 5.64
C ARG A 72 12.03 13.94 5.52
N GLU A 73 13.35 13.78 5.54
CA GLU A 73 14.01 12.49 5.29
C GLU A 73 13.56 11.36 6.23
N TYR A 74 13.38 11.63 7.52
CA TYR A 74 12.92 10.60 8.47
C TYR A 74 11.51 10.10 8.15
N ARG A 75 10.62 10.96 7.66
CA ARG A 75 9.28 10.54 7.18
C ARG A 75 9.41 9.72 5.90
N ALA A 76 10.25 10.15 4.97
CA ALA A 76 10.51 9.40 3.73
C ALA A 76 11.05 7.98 4.03
N ARG A 77 11.96 7.83 5.00
CA ARG A 77 12.43 6.52 5.50
C ARG A 77 11.30 5.67 6.09
N GLY A 78 10.37 6.31 6.81
CA GLY A 78 9.15 5.65 7.31
C GLY A 78 8.27 5.10 6.18
N VAL A 79 8.09 5.86 5.10
CA VAL A 79 7.32 5.41 3.91
C VAL A 79 8.00 4.21 3.23
N ILE A 80 9.34 4.20 3.11
CA ILE A 80 10.06 3.02 2.58
C ILE A 80 9.84 1.82 3.49
N PHE A 81 9.94 2.01 4.81
CA PHE A 81 9.72 0.94 5.77
C PHE A 81 8.31 0.34 5.66
N SER A 82 7.28 1.16 5.38
CA SER A 82 5.93 0.62 5.18
C SER A 82 5.84 -0.29 3.96
N VAL A 83 6.54 0.03 2.86
CA VAL A 83 6.58 -0.83 1.67
C VAL A 83 7.20 -2.18 2.01
N ILE A 84 8.32 -2.19 2.73
CA ILE A 84 9.00 -3.42 3.17
C ILE A 84 8.09 -4.22 4.10
N PHE A 85 7.49 -3.56 5.09
CA PHE A 85 6.59 -4.19 6.06
C PHE A 85 5.40 -4.86 5.37
N ILE A 86 4.75 -4.14 4.44
CA ILE A 86 3.62 -4.67 3.68
C ILE A 86 4.07 -5.82 2.77
N ALA A 87 5.20 -5.70 2.09
CA ALA A 87 5.73 -6.76 1.24
C ALA A 87 5.97 -8.06 2.03
N ILE A 88 6.55 -7.95 3.23
CA ILE A 88 6.71 -9.08 4.14
C ILE A 88 5.34 -9.65 4.54
N ALA A 89 4.40 -8.80 4.98
CA ALA A 89 3.06 -9.24 5.36
C ALA A 89 2.33 -9.98 4.23
N THR A 90 2.41 -9.48 2.99
CA THR A 90 1.80 -10.13 1.82
C THR A 90 2.53 -11.39 1.39
N PHE A 91 3.84 -11.50 1.64
CA PHE A 91 4.59 -12.71 1.39
C PHE A 91 4.11 -13.85 2.31
N PHE A 92 3.89 -13.56 3.59
CA PHE A 92 3.28 -14.53 4.52
C PHE A 92 1.89 -14.97 4.03
N GLU A 93 1.05 -14.03 3.58
CA GLU A 93 -0.29 -14.36 3.06
C GLU A 93 -0.25 -15.23 1.80
N GLN A 94 0.74 -15.03 0.91
CA GLN A 94 0.82 -15.73 -0.36
C GLN A 94 1.45 -17.13 -0.27
N PHE A 95 2.44 -17.32 0.60
CA PHE A 95 3.27 -18.54 0.61
C PHE A 95 3.06 -19.43 1.82
N ILE A 96 2.46 -18.92 2.91
CA ILE A 96 2.30 -19.67 4.17
C ILE A 96 0.84 -20.00 4.46
N PHE A 97 -0.11 -19.19 4.00
CA PHE A 97 -1.55 -19.39 4.14
C PHE A 97 -2.21 -19.73 2.79
#